data_AF-A0AAC9F8F9-F1
#
_entry.id   AF-A0AAC9F8F9-F1
#
_cell.length_a   1.000
_cell.length_b   1.000
_cell.length_c   1.000
_cell.angle_alpha   90.00
_cell.angle_beta   90.00
_cell.angle_gamma   90.00
#
_symmetry.space_group_name_H-M   'P 1'
#
loop_
_entity.id
_entity.type
_entity.pdbx_description
1 polymer ?
#
loop_
_entity_poly.entity_id
_entity_poly.type
_entity_poly.pdbx_seq_one_letter_code
_entity_poly.pdbx_strand_id
1 'polypeptide(L)'
;MSPEVFVEILREAMFMVIVLVSAVIVPSLIVGLVVAVFQAATSINEQTMSFLPRLLVTLLALSWGGNWLVQKLMDFTFHMVEMIPQVVG
;
A
#
# COMPACT_ATOMS: atom_id res chain seq x y z
N MET A 1 24.20 -10.46 16.42
CA MET A 1 22.74 -10.27 16.58
C MET A 1 22.04 -11.55 16.99
N SER A 2 20.97 -11.47 17.79
CA SER A 2 20.17 -12.63 18.18
C SER A 2 19.00 -12.85 17.19
N PRO A 3 18.43 -14.07 17.10
CA PRO A 3 17.35 -14.40 16.15
C PRO A 3 16.11 -13.51 16.29
N GLU A 4 15.85 -12.99 17.49
CA GLU A 4 14.71 -12.11 17.79
C GLU A 4 14.79 -10.79 17.01
N VAL A 5 16.01 -10.26 16.78
CA VAL A 5 16.21 -9.02 16.03
C VAL A 5 15.78 -9.18 14.57
N PHE A 6 16.08 -10.33 13.95
CA PHE A 6 15.66 -10.62 12.58
C PHE A 6 14.13 -10.72 12.46
N VAL A 7 13.47 -11.31 13.47
CA VAL A 7 12.01 -11.40 13.50
C VAL A 7 11.38 -10.01 13.60
N GLU A 8 11.95 -9.10 14.40
CA GLU A 8 11.43 -7.73 14.51
C GLU A 8 11.60 -6.95 13.20
N ILE A 9 12.75 -7.08 12.52
CA ILE A 9 12.98 -6.47 11.20
C ILE A 9 11.94 -6.96 10.19
N LEU A 10 11.66 -8.26 10.16
CA LEU A 10 10.64 -8.84 9.27
C LEU A 10 9.25 -8.30 9.60
N ARG A 11 8.92 -8.18 10.88
CA ARG A 11 7.65 -7.61 11.34
C ARG A 11 7.49 -6.17 10.89
N GLU A 12 8.53 -5.36 11.04
CA GLU A 12 8.54 -3.96 10.60
C GLU A 12 8.40 -3.84 9.09
N ALA A 13 9.14 -4.65 8.32
CA ALA A 13 9.02 -4.72 6.87
C ALA A 13 7.60 -5.08 6.41
N MET A 14 7.00 -6.09 7.03
CA MET A 14 5.62 -6.50 6.72
C MET A 14 4.60 -5.42 7.10
N PHE A 15 4.77 -4.77 8.24
CA PHE A 15 3.91 -3.67 8.65
C PHE A 15 4.01 -2.50 7.67
N MET A 16 5.21 -2.17 7.20
CA MET A 16 5.40 -1.15 6.17
C MET A 16 4.67 -1.51 4.88
N VAL A 17 4.81 -2.75 4.39
CA VAL A 17 4.09 -3.21 3.19
C VAL A 17 2.59 -3.05 3.37
N ILE A 18 2.04 -3.48 4.50
CA ILE A 18 0.61 -3.33 4.80
C ILE A 18 0.19 -1.85 4.73
N VAL A 19 0.93 -0.96 5.37
CA VAL A 19 0.62 0.48 5.39
C VAL A 19 0.65 1.07 3.98
N LEU A 20 1.69 0.79 3.19
CA LEU A 20 1.83 1.32 1.83
C LEU A 20 0.72 0.79 0.90
N VAL A 21 0.44 -0.51 0.96
CA VAL A 21 -0.62 -1.15 0.15
C VAL A 21 -1.99 -0.62 0.57
N SER A 22 -2.28 -0.54 1.87
CA SER A 22 -3.55 -0.02 2.37
C SER A 22 -3.78 1.44 1.94
N ALA A 23 -2.76 2.30 1.99
CA ALA A 23 -2.87 3.70 1.58
C ALA A 23 -3.31 3.84 0.10
N VAL A 24 -2.87 2.94 -0.77
CA VAL A 24 -3.18 2.97 -2.21
C VAL A 24 -4.50 2.24 -2.53
N ILE A 25 -4.74 1.10 -1.89
CA ILE A 25 -5.84 0.18 -2.26
C ILE A 25 -7.14 0.54 -1.55
N VAL A 26 -7.12 1.00 -0.29
CA VAL A 26 -8.35 1.30 0.46
C VAL A 26 -9.23 2.35 -0.24
N PRO A 27 -8.70 3.47 -0.77
CA PRO A 27 -9.51 4.42 -1.53
C PRO A 27 -10.17 3.78 -2.76
N SER A 28 -9.44 2.95 -3.49
CA SER A 28 -9.93 2.23 -4.68
C SER A 28 -11.01 1.21 -4.30
N LEU A 29 -10.88 0.52 -3.17
CA LEU A 29 -11.88 -0.40 -2.64
C LEU A 29 -13.19 0.31 -2.27
N ILE A 30 -13.11 1.47 -1.60
CA ILE A 30 -14.29 2.26 -1.23
C ILE A 30 -15.07 2.66 -2.50
N VAL A 31 -14.39 3.18 -3.51
CA VAL A 31 -15.04 3.56 -4.77
C VAL A 31 -15.56 2.34 -5.52
N GLY A 32 -14.81 1.24 -5.54
CA GLY A 32 -15.26 -0.02 -6.12
C GLY A 32 -16.54 -0.55 -5.47
N LEU A 33 -16.67 -0.42 -4.15
CA LEU A 33 -17.87 -0.80 -3.41
C LEU A 33 -19.06 0.09 -3.76
N VAL A 34 -18.87 1.42 -3.80
CA VAL A 34 -19.93 2.37 -4.20
C VAL A 34 -20.45 2.08 -5.60
N VAL A 35 -19.52 1.83 -6.55
CA VAL A 35 -19.88 1.51 -7.93
C VAL A 35 -20.59 0.15 -8.01
N ALA A 36 -20.16 -0.85 -7.23
CA ALA A 36 -20.83 -2.16 -7.21
C ALA A 36 -22.27 -2.08 -6.67
N VAL A 37 -22.52 -1.26 -5.64
CA VAL A 37 -23.87 -1.01 -5.14
C VAL A 37 -24.73 -0.30 -6.18
N PHE A 38 -24.17 0.69 -6.89
CA PHE A 38 -24.88 1.38 -7.97
C PHE A 38 -25.24 0.45 -9.14
N GLN A 39 -24.32 -0.43 -9.53
CA GLN A 39 -24.55 -1.46 -10.54
C GLN A 39 -25.67 -2.42 -10.11
N ALA A 40 -25.64 -2.89 -8.86
CA ALA A 40 -26.68 -3.75 -8.31
C ALA A 40 -28.06 -3.06 -8.27
N ALA A 41 -28.11 -1.79 -7.85
CA ALA A 41 -29.35 -1.02 -7.75
C ALA A 41 -30.00 -0.72 -9.11
N THR A 42 -29.18 -0.56 -10.16
CA THR A 42 -29.64 -0.22 -11.52
C THR A 42 -29.72 -1.43 -12.45
N SER A 43 -29.34 -2.63 -11.98
CA SER A 43 -29.20 -3.85 -12.79
C SER A 43 -28.25 -3.70 -14.00
N ILE A 44 -27.33 -2.73 -13.97
CA ILE A 44 -26.30 -2.54 -15.00
C ILE A 44 -25.12 -3.45 -14.67
N ASN A 45 -24.85 -4.44 -15.52
CA ASN A 45 -23.73 -5.39 -15.37
C ASN A 45 -22.64 -5.15 -16.42
N GLU A 46 -22.12 -3.92 -16.48
CA GLU A 46 -21.04 -3.53 -17.38
C GLU A 46 -19.69 -3.58 -16.66
N GLN A 47 -18.84 -4.54 -17.04
CA GLN A 47 -17.57 -4.80 -16.36
C GLN A 47 -16.64 -3.57 -16.35
N THR A 48 -16.64 -2.79 -17.44
CA THR A 48 -15.81 -1.59 -17.63
C THR A 48 -16.17 -0.45 -16.68
N MET A 49 -17.46 -0.28 -16.36
CA MET A 49 -17.96 0.73 -15.41
C MET A 49 -17.37 0.55 -14.02
N SER A 50 -17.03 -0.69 -13.67
CA SER A 50 -16.44 -1.00 -12.37
C SER A 50 -14.92 -0.76 -12.35
N PHE A 51 -14.26 -0.92 -13.49
CA PHE A 51 -12.80 -0.86 -13.61
C PHE A 51 -12.28 0.58 -13.65
N LEU A 52 -12.88 1.42 -14.52
CA LEU A 52 -12.35 2.76 -14.79
C LEU A 52 -12.32 3.67 -13.54
N PRO A 53 -13.39 3.76 -12.72
CA PRO A 53 -13.36 4.60 -11.52
C PRO A 53 -12.30 4.13 -10.51
N ARG A 54 -12.14 2.81 -10.33
CA ARG A 54 -11.11 2.23 -9.46
C ARG A 54 -9.70 2.56 -9.92
N LEU A 55 -9.45 2.49 -11.23
CA LEU A 55 -8.16 2.86 -11.82
C LEU A 55 -7.83 4.32 -11.56
N LEU A 56 -8.77 5.25 -11.84
CA LEU A 56 -8.56 6.68 -11.64
C LEU A 56 -8.25 7.01 -10.18
N VAL A 57 -8.99 6.42 -9.24
CA VAL A 57 -8.77 6.64 -7.80
C VAL A 57 -7.41 6.09 -7.36
N THR A 58 -7.01 4.93 -7.88
CA THR A 58 -5.68 4.36 -7.60
C THR A 58 -4.57 5.27 -8.09
N LEU A 59 -4.70 5.81 -9.32
CA LEU A 59 -3.73 6.75 -9.88
C LEU A 59 -3.67 8.06 -9.09
N LEU A 60 -4.81 8.57 -8.64
CA LEU A 60 -4.87 9.76 -7.79
C LEU A 60 -4.24 9.51 -6.42
N ALA A 61 -4.50 8.36 -5.80
CA ALA A 61 -3.88 7.97 -4.53
C ALA A 61 -2.36 7.86 -4.65
N LEU A 62 -1.85 7.30 -5.76
CA LEU A 62 -0.42 7.24 -6.05
C LEU A 62 0.17 8.63 -6.34
N SER A 63 -0.54 9.47 -7.09
CA SER A 63 -0.07 10.83 -7.42
C SER A 63 0.00 11.71 -6.17
N TRP A 64 -1.01 11.65 -5.30
CA TRP A 64 -1.05 12.43 -4.07
C TRP A 64 -0.12 11.86 -3.00
N GLY A 65 -0.13 10.55 -2.82
CA GLY A 65 0.66 9.84 -1.81
C GLY A 65 2.11 9.58 -2.23
N GLY A 66 2.49 9.81 -3.49
CA GLY A 66 3.76 9.37 -4.06
C GLY A 66 4.98 9.82 -3.28
N ASN A 67 5.05 11.11 -2.92
CA ASN A 67 6.16 11.62 -2.12
C ASN A 67 6.28 10.91 -0.76
N TRP A 68 5.15 10.74 -0.06
CA TRP A 68 5.12 10.09 1.24
C TRP A 68 5.46 8.59 1.18
N LEU A 69 4.94 7.87 0.17
CA LEU A 69 5.25 6.46 -0.05
C LEU A 69 6.76 6.25 -0.28
N VAL A 70 7.37 7.09 -1.12
CA VAL A 70 8.80 7.01 -1.42
C VAL A 70 9.64 7.39 -0.20
N GLN A 71 9.27 8.43 0.54
CA GLN A 71 9.96 8.79 1.79
C GLN A 71 9.98 7.62 2.78
N LYS A 72 8.84 6.95 3.00
CA LYS A 72 8.78 5.80 3.91
C LYS A 72 9.68 4.64 3.47
N LEU A 73 9.75 4.36 2.17
CA LEU A 73 10.66 3.34 1.64
C LEU A 73 12.13 3.74 1.78
N MET A 74 12.45 5.02 1.56
CA MET A 74 13.82 5.53 1.74
C MET A 74 14.24 5.45 3.21
N ASP A 75 13.40 5.93 4.13
CA ASP A 75 13.66 5.91 5.57
C ASP A 75 13.97 4.48 6.06
N PHE A 76 13.14 3.51 5.65
CA PHE A 76 13.38 2.11 5.97
C PHE A 76 14.68 1.59 5.40
N THR A 77 14.97 1.92 4.14
CA THR A 77 16.19 1.50 3.47
C THR A 77 17.43 2.04 4.17
N PHE A 78 17.43 3.33 4.53
CA PHE A 78 18.53 3.94 5.28
C PHE A 78 18.69 3.30 6.65
N HIS A 79 17.59 3.07 7.37
CA HIS A 79 17.62 2.36 8.65
C HIS A 79 18.25 0.97 8.53
N MET A 80 17.87 0.21 7.51
CA MET A 80 18.47 -1.11 7.26
C MET A 80 19.97 -1.03 6.99
N VAL A 81 20.42 -0.04 6.20
CA VAL A 81 21.85 0.17 5.92
C VAL A 81 22.63 0.53 7.18
N GLU A 82 22.07 1.36 8.06
CA GLU A 82 22.66 1.73 9.35
C GLU A 82 22.78 0.53 10.31
N MET A 83 21.90 -0.47 10.18
CA MET A 83 21.94 -1.69 10.97
C MET A 83 23.01 -2.69 10.50
N ILE A 84 23.46 -2.64 9.23
CA ILE A 84 24.42 -3.61 8.65
C ILE A 84 25.69 -3.77 9.51
N PRO A 85 26.38 -2.69 9.95
CA PRO A 85 27.59 -2.82 10.76
C PRO A 85 27.37 -3.60 12.07
N GLN A 86 26.17 -3.53 12.66
CA GLN A 86 25.81 -4.23 13.90
C GLN A 86 25.53 -5.73 13.68
N VAL A 87 25.36 -6.15 12.42
CA VAL A 87 25.17 -7.57 12.04
C VAL A 87 26.54 -8.23 11.85
N VAL A 88 27.48 -7.47 11.29
CA VAL A 88 28.82 -7.95 10.89
C VAL A 88 29.82 -7.88 12.04
N GLY A 89 29.64 -6.94 12.99
CA GLY A 89 30.39 -6.88 14.25
C GLY A 89 29.78 -7.76 15.34
#